data_AF-A0A844MBN0-F1
#
_entry.id   AF-A0A844MBN0-F1
#
_cell.length_a   1.000
_cell.length_b   1.000
_cell.length_c   1.000
_cell.angle_alpha   90.00
_cell.angle_beta   90.00
_cell.angle_gamma   90.00
#
_symmetry.space_group_name_H-M   'P 1'
#
loop_
_entity.id
_entity.type
_entity.pdbx_description
1 polymer ?
#
loop_
_entity_poly.entity_id
_entity_poly.type
_entity_poly.pdbx_seq_one_letter_code
_entity_poly.pdbx_strand_id
1 'polypeptide(L)'
;MSYKPYLGLKPYEQEDAILFFGREMWRQKIIDCLRANKLTVLYGESGVGKSSLLQAGVFNHLYLLSEQKINNQDIGMPKDVVVIFRNWQEENLPSLSIKLLEEVQVSVAKLMKVSLESLKKKMKEIQLKIEQDAKDKKYALPSIIYRD
;
A
#
# COMPACT_ATOMS: atom_id res chain seq x y z
N MET A 1 8.53 -18.94 31.28
CA MET A 1 8.00 -18.22 30.10
C MET A 1 8.36 -19.03 28.85
N SER A 2 7.38 -19.64 28.20
CA SER A 2 7.61 -20.39 26.95
C SER A 2 7.66 -19.39 25.79
N TYR A 3 8.86 -18.94 25.41
CA TYR A 3 9.06 -18.15 24.20
C TYR A 3 8.81 -19.08 23.01
N LYS A 4 7.62 -19.01 22.41
CA LYS A 4 7.34 -19.73 21.17
C LYS A 4 7.81 -18.86 20.01
N PRO A 5 8.91 -19.19 19.32
CA PRO A 5 9.45 -18.37 18.24
C PRO A 5 8.57 -18.41 16.98
N TYR A 6 7.55 -19.27 16.91
CA TYR A 6 6.68 -19.44 15.76
C TYR A 6 5.21 -19.21 16.13
N LEU A 7 4.50 -18.44 15.30
CA LEU A 7 3.13 -17.95 15.54
C LEU A 7 2.02 -19.02 15.41
N GLY A 8 2.36 -20.26 15.08
CA GLY A 8 1.41 -21.34 14.85
C GLY A 8 0.53 -21.07 13.61
N LEU A 9 -0.79 -21.15 13.76
CA LEU A 9 -1.76 -20.94 12.68
C LEU A 9 -2.03 -19.45 12.36
N LYS A 10 -1.52 -18.53 13.16
CA LYS A 10 -1.64 -17.10 12.86
C LYS A 10 -0.72 -16.74 11.70
N PRO A 11 -1.19 -15.96 10.72
CA PRO A 11 -0.31 -15.51 9.65
C PRO A 11 0.72 -14.53 10.21
N TYR A 12 1.99 -14.72 9.86
CA TYR A 12 3.04 -13.70 10.04
C TYR A 12 2.63 -12.37 9.38
N GLU A 13 2.77 -11.28 10.12
CA GLU A 13 2.51 -9.91 9.65
C GLU A 13 3.82 -9.21 9.27
N GLN A 14 3.75 -7.92 8.93
CA GLN A 14 4.93 -7.15 8.47
C GLN A 14 6.05 -7.15 9.52
N GLU A 15 5.66 -7.07 10.77
CA GLU A 15 6.50 -6.95 11.96
C GLU A 15 7.24 -8.26 12.24
N ASP A 16 6.69 -9.39 11.82
CA ASP A 16 7.27 -10.72 12.00
C ASP A 16 8.19 -11.14 10.85
N ALA A 17 8.49 -10.25 9.90
CA ALA A 17 9.25 -10.57 8.69
C ALA A 17 10.63 -11.18 8.97
N ILE A 18 11.26 -10.86 10.12
CA ILE A 18 12.53 -11.46 10.53
C ILE A 18 12.43 -12.98 10.77
N LEU A 19 11.23 -13.49 11.07
CA LEU A 19 10.93 -14.90 11.28
C LEU A 19 10.42 -15.58 10.01
N PHE A 20 10.23 -14.83 8.91
CA PHE A 20 9.68 -15.34 7.65
C PHE A 20 10.77 -15.53 6.59
N PHE A 21 11.24 -16.77 6.42
CA PHE A 21 12.31 -17.14 5.48
C PHE A 21 11.94 -18.37 4.64
N GLY A 22 12.72 -18.64 3.58
CA GLY A 22 12.60 -19.81 2.71
C GLY A 22 11.54 -19.67 1.60
N ARG A 23 10.95 -18.49 1.45
CA ARG A 23 9.97 -18.17 0.38
C ARG A 23 10.34 -16.93 -0.43
N GLU A 24 11.63 -16.61 -0.50
CA GLU A 24 12.18 -15.45 -1.20
C GLU A 24 11.86 -15.49 -2.69
N MET A 25 12.00 -16.66 -3.32
CA MET A 25 11.66 -16.88 -4.73
C MET A 25 10.16 -16.65 -4.99
N TRP A 26 9.28 -17.14 -4.10
CA TRP A 26 7.84 -16.94 -4.22
C TRP A 26 7.43 -15.48 -4.03
N ARG A 27 8.05 -14.80 -3.06
CA ARG A 27 7.88 -13.37 -2.86
C ARG A 27 8.26 -12.59 -4.11
N GLN A 28 9.42 -12.88 -4.70
CA GLN A 28 9.88 -12.20 -5.91
C GLN A 28 8.92 -12.42 -7.08
N LYS A 29 8.49 -13.67 -7.31
CA LYS A 29 7.53 -14.00 -8.36
C LYS A 29 6.20 -13.24 -8.21
N ILE A 30 5.69 -13.09 -6.99
CA ILE A 30 4.47 -12.31 -6.73
C ILE A 30 4.71 -10.83 -7.06
N ILE A 31 5.84 -10.26 -6.63
CA ILE A 31 6.18 -8.85 -6.92
C ILE A 31 6.27 -8.61 -8.43
N ASP A 32 6.89 -9.52 -9.17
CA ASP A 32 7.02 -9.41 -10.63
C ASP A 32 5.63 -9.48 -11.29
N CYS A 33 4.75 -10.38 -10.83
CA CYS A 33 3.37 -10.45 -11.29
C CYS A 33 2.60 -9.15 -10.99
N LEU A 34 2.75 -8.58 -9.79
CA LEU A 34 2.10 -7.32 -9.40
C LEU A 34 2.58 -6.12 -10.24
N ARG A 35 3.85 -6.12 -10.64
CA ARG A 35 4.41 -5.08 -11.52
C ARG A 35 3.97 -5.23 -12.97
N ALA A 36 3.81 -6.47 -13.44
CA ALA A 36 3.42 -6.75 -14.82
C ALA A 36 1.90 -6.67 -15.05
N ASN A 37 1.08 -6.87 -14.01
CA ASN A 37 -0.37 -7.02 -14.14
C ASN A 37 -1.15 -6.15 -13.15
N LYS A 38 -2.29 -5.60 -13.59
CA LYS A 38 -3.21 -4.83 -12.74
C LYS A 38 -3.90 -5.66 -11.66
N LEU A 39 -4.04 -6.98 -11.89
CA LEU A 39 -4.67 -7.91 -10.96
C LEU A 39 -3.84 -9.19 -10.91
N THR A 40 -3.49 -9.61 -9.70
CA THR A 40 -2.82 -10.89 -9.42
C THR A 40 -3.62 -11.64 -8.37
N VAL A 41 -4.06 -12.87 -8.70
CA VAL A 41 -4.80 -13.73 -7.78
C VAL A 41 -3.86 -14.79 -7.22
N LEU A 42 -3.70 -14.83 -5.90
CA LEU A 42 -2.92 -15.85 -5.20
C LEU A 42 -3.86 -16.91 -4.60
N TYR A 43 -3.71 -18.16 -5.01
CA TYR A 43 -4.51 -19.28 -4.52
C TYR A 43 -3.62 -20.45 -4.05
N GLY A 44 -4.22 -21.40 -3.34
CA GLY A 44 -3.54 -22.57 -2.76
C GLY A 44 -4.29 -23.08 -1.54
N GLU A 45 -3.91 -24.27 -1.04
CA GLU A 45 -4.55 -24.91 0.11
C GLU A 45 -4.57 -24.02 1.36
N SER A 46 -5.53 -24.26 2.26
CA SER A 46 -5.58 -23.54 3.53
C SER A 46 -4.33 -23.84 4.37
N GLY A 47 -3.83 -22.86 5.10
CA GLY A 47 -2.65 -23.04 5.96
C GLY A 47 -1.28 -23.05 5.27
N VAL A 48 -1.18 -23.01 3.94
CA VAL A 48 0.13 -22.98 3.23
C VAL A 48 0.92 -21.67 3.39
N GLY A 49 0.38 -20.69 4.14
CA GLY A 49 1.07 -19.43 4.43
C GLY A 49 0.86 -18.32 3.40
N LYS A 50 -0.23 -18.32 2.61
CA LYS A 50 -0.52 -17.28 1.61
C LYS A 50 -0.55 -15.87 2.22
N SER A 51 -1.30 -15.68 3.30
CA SER A 51 -1.41 -14.40 3.98
C SER A 51 -0.08 -13.96 4.59
N SER A 52 0.73 -14.90 5.10
CA SER A 52 2.09 -14.62 5.58
C SER A 52 3.03 -14.21 4.46
N LEU A 53 2.97 -14.91 3.32
CA LEU A 53 3.76 -14.57 2.14
C LEU A 53 3.43 -13.18 1.61
N LEU A 54 2.16 -12.79 1.61
CA LEU A 54 1.75 -11.44 1.21
C LEU A 54 2.19 -10.38 2.24
N GLN A 55 2.07 -10.64 3.54
CA GLN A 55 2.31 -9.63 4.59
C GLN A 55 3.78 -9.57 5.05
N ALA A 56 4.29 -10.66 5.61
CA ALA A 56 5.68 -10.75 6.07
C ALA A 56 6.67 -10.81 4.91
N GLY A 57 6.26 -11.33 3.75
CA GLY A 57 7.09 -11.41 2.55
C GLY A 57 6.98 -10.16 1.68
N VAL A 58 5.91 -10.08 0.88
CA VAL A 58 5.74 -9.11 -0.20
C VAL A 58 5.59 -7.68 0.33
N PHE A 59 4.68 -7.47 1.27
CA PHE A 59 4.41 -6.14 1.84
C PHE A 59 5.65 -5.59 2.56
N ASN A 60 6.24 -6.36 3.47
CA ASN A 60 7.46 -5.95 4.16
C ASN A 60 8.58 -5.56 3.18
N HIS A 61 8.84 -6.39 2.17
CA HIS A 61 9.91 -6.12 1.20
C HIS A 61 9.66 -4.85 0.38
N LEU A 62 8.45 -4.68 -0.16
CA LEU A 62 8.09 -3.48 -0.92
C LEU A 62 8.10 -2.22 -0.05
N TYR A 63 7.67 -2.32 1.21
CA TYR A 63 7.72 -1.23 2.18
C TYR A 63 9.16 -0.78 2.49
N LEU A 64 10.07 -1.73 2.72
CA LEU A 64 11.47 -1.39 2.97
C LEU A 64 12.13 -0.73 1.75
N LEU A 65 11.81 -1.22 0.54
CA LEU A 65 12.30 -0.61 -0.70
C LEU A 65 11.77 0.82 -0.89
N SER A 66 10.50 1.08 -0.56
CA SER A 66 9.94 2.42 -0.67
C SER A 66 10.48 3.36 0.42
N GLU A 67 10.70 2.86 1.64
CA GLU A 67 11.31 3.63 2.74
C GLU A 67 12.75 4.04 2.40
N GLN A 68 13.56 3.12 1.88
CA GLN A 68 14.94 3.42 1.46
C GLN A 68 15.00 4.50 0.38
N LYS A 69 14.09 4.45 -0.61
CA LYS A 69 14.00 5.46 -1.68
C LYS A 69 13.65 6.85 -1.16
N ILE A 70 12.78 6.95 -0.16
CA ILE A 70 12.43 8.23 0.48
C ILE A 70 13.64 8.80 1.24
N ASN A 71 14.34 7.96 2.00
CA ASN A 71 15.49 8.39 2.80
C ASN A 71 16.66 8.88 1.93
N ASN A 72 16.81 8.32 0.72
CA ASN A 72 17.85 8.70 -0.23
C ASN A 72 17.54 10.00 -1.01
N GLN A 73 16.52 10.77 -0.59
CA GLN A 73 16.16 12.09 -1.13
C GLN A 73 15.82 12.16 -2.63
N ASP A 74 15.73 11.02 -3.33
CA ASP A 74 15.67 11.06 -4.79
C ASP A 74 14.34 11.58 -5.34
N ILE A 75 13.19 11.47 -4.65
CA ILE A 75 11.91 11.95 -5.19
C ILE A 75 10.92 12.27 -4.04
N GLY A 76 10.26 13.43 -4.09
CA GLY A 76 9.04 13.68 -3.30
C GLY A 76 7.92 12.68 -3.65
N MET A 77 7.02 12.40 -2.71
CA MET A 77 5.97 11.35 -2.75
C MET A 77 6.47 9.93 -3.15
N PRO A 78 6.12 8.88 -2.37
CA PRO A 78 6.48 7.51 -2.72
C PRO A 78 5.91 7.09 -4.08
N LYS A 79 6.76 6.55 -4.97
CA LYS A 79 6.33 5.96 -6.25
C LYS A 79 5.42 4.75 -6.07
N ASP A 80 5.73 3.94 -5.05
CA ASP A 80 5.03 2.70 -4.74
C ASP A 80 4.61 2.74 -3.25
N VAL A 81 3.32 2.58 -2.99
CA VAL A 81 2.76 2.44 -1.64
C VAL A 81 1.96 1.16 -1.61
N VAL A 82 2.23 0.31 -0.61
CA VAL A 82 1.47 -0.92 -0.43
C VAL A 82 0.40 -0.69 0.62
N VAL A 83 -0.82 -1.11 0.29
CA VAL A 83 -2.00 -0.96 1.12
C VAL A 83 -2.58 -2.34 1.35
N ILE A 84 -2.74 -2.74 2.60
CA ILE A 84 -3.42 -3.98 2.96
C ILE A 84 -4.87 -3.62 3.27
N PHE A 85 -5.79 -4.08 2.42
CA PHE A 85 -7.20 -3.78 2.57
C PHE A 85 -7.99 -5.08 2.75
N ARG A 86 -8.36 -5.39 4.00
CA ARG A 86 -9.10 -6.62 4.35
C ARG A 86 -10.62 -6.43 4.24
N ASN A 87 -11.10 -5.19 4.36
CA ASN A 87 -12.52 -4.85 4.43
C ASN A 87 -13.14 -4.58 3.05
N TRP A 88 -12.95 -5.49 2.10
CA TRP A 88 -13.46 -5.34 0.72
C TRP A 88 -14.96 -5.66 0.56
N GLN A 89 -15.57 -6.26 1.59
CA GLN A 89 -16.97 -6.73 1.58
C GLN A 89 -17.98 -5.61 1.91
N GLU A 90 -17.66 -4.36 1.59
CA GLU A 90 -18.57 -3.23 1.83
C GLU A 90 -19.83 -3.35 0.96
N GLU A 91 -20.97 -2.88 1.50
CA GLU A 91 -22.27 -3.01 0.83
C GLU A 91 -22.37 -2.20 -0.48
N ASN A 92 -21.56 -1.14 -0.64
CA ASN A 92 -21.57 -0.30 -1.82
C ASN A 92 -20.18 0.26 -2.18
N LEU A 93 -20.03 0.65 -3.45
CA LEU A 93 -18.77 1.19 -4.00
C LEU A 93 -18.35 2.53 -3.37
N PRO A 94 -19.25 3.50 -3.08
CA PRO A 94 -18.86 4.73 -2.41
C PRO A 94 -18.21 4.50 -1.05
N SER A 95 -18.81 3.68 -0.19
CA SER A 95 -18.27 3.33 1.14
C SER A 95 -16.92 2.62 1.03
N LEU A 96 -16.79 1.69 0.08
CA LEU A 96 -15.53 1.02 -0.22
C LEU A 96 -14.43 2.01 -0.61
N SER A 97 -14.76 2.95 -1.51
CA SER A 97 -13.82 3.94 -2.02
C SER A 97 -13.31 4.86 -0.92
N ILE A 98 -14.19 5.31 -0.02
CA ILE A 98 -13.84 6.17 1.12
C ILE A 98 -12.89 5.42 2.06
N LYS A 99 -13.24 4.20 2.46
CA LYS A 99 -12.41 3.38 3.37
C LYS A 99 -11.05 3.04 2.76
N LEU A 100 -11.02 2.71 1.47
CA LEU A 100 -9.77 2.45 0.76
C LEU A 100 -8.89 3.70 0.69
N LEU A 101 -9.47 4.87 0.40
CA LEU A 101 -8.75 6.14 0.38
C LEU A 101 -8.19 6.51 1.75
N GLU A 102 -8.93 6.28 2.82
CA GLU A 102 -8.43 6.46 4.19
C GLU A 102 -7.24 5.55 4.48
N GLU A 103 -7.34 4.27 4.14
CA GLU A 103 -6.25 3.29 4.35
C GLU A 103 -5.01 3.62 3.51
N VAL A 104 -5.21 4.11 2.28
CA VAL A 104 -4.12 4.63 1.42
C VAL A 104 -3.44 5.81 2.12
N GLN A 105 -4.20 6.79 2.63
CA GLN A 105 -3.62 7.95 3.30
C GLN A 105 -2.82 7.56 4.55
N VAL A 106 -3.33 6.62 5.35
CA VAL A 106 -2.63 6.07 6.52
C VAL A 106 -1.32 5.40 6.10
N SER A 107 -1.35 4.58 5.05
CA SER A 107 -0.17 3.88 4.53
C SER A 107 0.89 4.85 4.01
N VAL A 108 0.49 5.90 3.29
CA VAL A 108 1.40 6.95 2.81
C VAL A 108 1.99 7.73 3.99
N ALA A 109 1.17 8.11 4.97
CA ALA A 109 1.63 8.85 6.15
C ALA A 109 2.64 8.05 6.98
N LYS A 110 2.37 6.75 7.19
CA LYS A 110 3.30 5.81 7.86
C LYS A 110 4.64 5.77 7.12
N LEU A 111 4.60 5.57 5.81
CA LEU A 111 5.80 5.46 4.97
C LEU A 111 6.62 6.77 4.94
N MET A 112 5.95 7.92 4.86
CA MET A 112 6.59 9.24 4.86
C MET A 112 7.00 9.72 6.25
N LYS A 113 6.65 9.01 7.33
CA LYS A 113 6.88 9.41 8.73
C LYS A 113 6.32 10.81 9.05
N VAL A 114 5.14 11.12 8.51
CA VAL A 114 4.42 12.39 8.73
C VAL A 114 3.08 12.17 9.41
N SER A 115 2.54 13.19 10.07
CA SER A 115 1.16 13.11 10.59
C SER A 115 0.14 13.11 9.45
N LEU A 116 -0.96 12.37 9.64
CA LEU A 116 -2.07 12.32 8.67
C LEU A 116 -2.63 13.72 8.39
N GLU A 117 -2.69 14.59 9.40
CA GLU A 117 -3.11 15.98 9.28
C GLU A 117 -2.19 16.79 8.36
N SER A 118 -0.87 16.63 8.51
CA SER A 118 0.13 17.28 7.66
C SER A 118 0.02 16.81 6.22
N LEU A 119 -0.28 15.54 6.00
CA LEU A 119 -0.48 14.96 4.68
C LEU A 119 -1.77 15.50 4.02
N LYS A 120 -2.89 15.51 4.75
CA LYS A 120 -4.16 16.10 4.28
C LYS A 120 -4.01 17.57 3.91
N LYS A 121 -3.24 18.33 4.71
CA LYS A 121 -2.92 19.73 4.41
C LYS A 121 -2.12 19.87 3.11
N LYS A 122 -1.03 19.09 2.93
CA LYS A 122 -0.25 19.08 1.68
C LYS A 122 -1.08 18.69 0.47
N MET A 123 -1.95 17.69 0.58
CA MET A 123 -2.86 17.29 -0.51
C MET A 123 -3.79 18.43 -0.92
N LYS A 124 -4.38 19.14 0.06
CA LYS A 124 -5.24 20.30 -0.20
C LYS A 124 -4.47 21.44 -0.86
N GLU A 125 -3.23 21.70 -0.45
CA GLU A 125 -2.35 22.69 -1.08
C GLU A 125 -2.00 22.32 -2.54
N ILE A 126 -1.70 21.03 -2.80
CA ILE A 126 -1.44 20.54 -4.16
C ILE A 126 -2.69 20.66 -5.03
N GLN A 127 -3.84 20.26 -4.52
CA GLN A 127 -5.11 20.35 -5.24
C GLN A 127 -5.45 21.80 -5.60
N LEU A 128 -5.28 22.73 -4.65
CA LEU A 128 -5.48 24.16 -4.88
C LEU A 128 -4.53 24.69 -5.97
N LYS A 129 -3.26 24.29 -5.94
CA LYS A 129 -2.27 24.67 -6.97
C LYS A 129 -2.65 24.12 -8.35
N ILE A 130 -3.09 22.87 -8.44
CA ILE A 130 -3.55 22.27 -9.70
C ILE A 130 -4.77 23.01 -10.25
N GLU A 131 -5.73 23.35 -9.39
CA GLU A 131 -6.93 24.11 -9.79
C GLU A 131 -6.61 25.54 -10.22
N GLN A 132 -5.66 26.20 -9.55
CA GLN A 132 -5.17 27.53 -9.93
C GLN A 132 -4.41 27.47 -11.27
N ASP A 133 -3.47 26.54 -11.41
CA ASP A 133 -2.72 26.32 -12.65
C ASP A 133 -3.64 25.97 -13.82
N ALA A 134 -4.71 25.19 -13.59
CA ALA A 134 -5.70 24.85 -14.62
C ALA A 134 -6.51 26.08 -15.07
N LYS A 135 -6.89 26.96 -14.13
CA LYS A 135 -7.58 28.23 -14.42
C LYS A 135 -6.67 29.20 -15.17
N ASP A 136 -5.41 29.33 -14.74
CA ASP A 136 -4.43 30.24 -15.33
C ASP A 136 -3.98 29.79 -16.71
N LYS A 137 -3.92 28.48 -16.97
CA LYS A 137 -3.50 27.91 -18.27
C LYS A 137 -4.64 27.57 -19.23
N LYS A 138 -5.91 27.90 -18.92
CA LYS A 138 -7.10 27.52 -19.72
C LYS A 138 -7.16 26.03 -20.09
N TYR A 139 -6.67 25.12 -19.23
CA TYR A 139 -6.86 23.69 -19.44
C TYR A 139 -8.20 23.25 -18.87
N ALA A 140 -8.96 22.46 -19.62
CA ALA A 140 -10.05 21.68 -19.05
C ALA A 140 -9.44 20.63 -18.11
N LEU A 141 -9.70 20.74 -16.81
CA LEU A 141 -9.44 19.64 -15.87
C LEU A 141 -10.11 18.38 -16.46
N PRO A 142 -9.43 17.21 -16.51
CA PRO A 142 -10.08 15.97 -16.93
C PRO A 142 -11.22 15.66 -15.97
N SER A 143 -12.43 16.09 -16.32
CA SER A 143 -13.66 15.90 -15.58
C SER A 143 -14.20 14.47 -15.66
N ILE A 144 -13.35 13.49 -16.02
CA ILE A 144 -13.75 12.17 -16.52
C ILE A 144 -12.86 11.06 -15.95
N ILE A 145 -12.57 11.05 -14.65
CA ILE A 145 -12.00 9.83 -14.03
C ILE A 145 -12.83 9.32 -12.86
N TYR A 146 -13.64 10.15 -12.21
CA TYR A 146 -14.56 9.71 -11.16
C TYR A 146 -15.89 10.48 -11.21
N ARG A 147 -16.75 10.09 -12.15
CA ARG A 147 -18.20 10.27 -12.00
C ARG A 147 -18.82 8.87 -11.94
N ASP A 148 -19.63 8.72 -10.90
CA ASP A 148 -20.55 7.63 -10.53
C ASP A 148 -19.93 6.32 -10.02
#